data_AF-A0A2V6KV17-F1
#
_entry.id   AF-A0A2V6KV17-F1
#
_cell.length_a   1.000
_cell.length_b   1.000
_cell.length_c   1.000
_cell.angle_alpha   90.00
_cell.angle_beta   90.00
_cell.angle_gamma   90.00
#
_symmetry.space_group_name_H-M   'P 1'
#
loop_
_entity.id
_entity.type
_entity.pdbx_description
1 polymer ?
#
loop_
_entity_poly.entity_id
_entity_poly.type
_entity_poly.pdbx_seq_one_letter_code
_entity_poly.pdbx_strand_id
1 'polypeptide(L)'
;MRVLAIDASLRHTGVAVVDANNGKPRSLYFGTIHNANSVRSSSCLVAIRDRLTELIREHEPDCCALESVIYVQSYKTAIVLGAARGAAILAAAEN
;
A
#
# COMPACT_ATOMS: atom_id res chain seq x y z
N MET A 1 11.85 5.02 -14.44
CA MET A 1 10.96 4.09 -13.77
C MET A 1 10.46 4.75 -12.50
N ARG A 2 9.15 4.85 -12.34
CA ARG A 2 8.46 5.21 -11.10
C ARG A 2 7.98 3.94 -10.42
N VAL A 3 8.28 3.80 -9.14
CA VAL A 3 7.90 2.63 -8.35
C VAL A 3 7.00 3.06 -7.22
N LEU A 4 5.82 2.46 -7.10
CA LEU A 4 4.97 2.57 -5.92
C LEU A 4 5.37 1.48 -4.93
N ALA A 5 5.99 1.86 -3.81
CA ALA A 5 6.32 0.96 -2.71
C ALA A 5 5.21 0.99 -1.65
N ILE A 6 4.79 -0.20 -1.20
CA ILE A 6 3.70 -0.38 -0.25
C ILE A 6 4.13 -1.32 0.88
N ASP A 7 4.01 -0.84 2.11
CA ASP A 7 4.03 -1.62 3.35
C ASP A 7 2.59 -1.70 3.88
N ALA A 8 1.92 -2.81 3.62
CA ALA A 8 0.49 -2.93 3.86
C ALA A 8 0.19 -3.37 5.30
N SER A 9 -0.63 -2.59 5.99
CA SER A 9 -1.18 -2.92 7.30
C SER A 9 -2.57 -2.31 7.45
N LEU A 10 -3.47 -3.01 8.15
CA LEU A 10 -4.87 -2.58 8.25
C LEU A 10 -5.03 -1.16 8.83
N ARG A 11 -4.16 -0.78 9.79
CA ARG A 11 -4.28 0.50 10.53
C ARG A 11 -3.33 1.57 10.01
N HIS A 12 -2.17 1.17 9.55
CA HIS A 12 -1.12 2.06 9.08
C HIS A 12 -0.46 1.43 7.87
N THR A 13 -0.96 1.73 6.67
CA THR A 13 -0.32 1.29 5.43
C THR A 13 0.68 2.36 5.00
N GLY A 14 1.96 2.02 4.99
CA GLY A 14 3.04 2.86 4.49
C GLY A 14 3.05 2.86 2.96
N VAL A 15 3.25 4.03 2.36
CA VAL A 15 3.26 4.21 0.91
C VAL A 15 4.35 5.19 0.50
N ALA A 16 5.02 4.91 -0.61
CA ALA A 16 5.96 5.83 -1.23
C ALA A 16 5.97 5.67 -2.75
N VAL A 17 6.14 6.77 -3.48
CA VAL A 17 6.41 6.75 -4.92
C VAL A 17 7.81 7.29 -5.14
N VAL A 18 8.66 6.49 -5.79
CA VAL A 18 10.05 6.82 -6.07
C VAL A 18 10.28 6.87 -7.57
N ASP A 19 10.91 7.94 -8.06
CA ASP A 19 11.31 8.09 -9.46
C ASP A 19 12.82 7.87 -9.61
N ALA A 20 13.18 6.92 -10.47
CA ALA A 20 14.56 6.53 -10.78
C ALA A 20 14.93 6.77 -12.26
N ASN A 21 14.18 7.60 -13.00
CA ASN A 21 14.46 7.85 -14.43
C ASN A 21 15.80 8.54 -14.71
N ASN A 22 16.26 9.46 -13.85
CA ASN A 22 17.38 10.37 -14.15
C ASN A 22 18.57 10.21 -13.19
N GLY A 23 18.97 8.98 -12.89
CA GLY A 23 20.14 8.70 -12.05
C GLY A 23 19.78 8.48 -10.57
N LYS A 24 19.99 9.48 -9.71
CA LYS A 24 19.73 9.32 -8.26
C LYS A 24 18.22 9.17 -7.98
N PRO A 25 17.79 8.13 -7.26
CA PRO A 25 16.38 7.97 -6.89
C PRO A 25 15.88 9.18 -6.10
N ARG A 26 14.70 9.68 -6.45
CA ARG A 26 14.00 10.75 -5.72
C ARG A 26 12.63 10.28 -5.25
N SER A 27 12.22 10.67 -4.05
CA SER A 27 10.82 10.50 -3.64
C SER A 27 9.95 11.55 -4.33
N LEU A 28 8.87 11.10 -4.96
CA LEU A 28 7.78 11.96 -5.44
C LEU A 28 6.72 12.13 -4.34
N TYR A 29 6.43 11.05 -3.63
CA TYR A 29 5.47 11.00 -2.56
C TYR A 29 5.92 10.01 -1.49
N PHE A 30 5.59 10.29 -0.23
CA PHE A 30 5.65 9.32 0.85
C PHE A 30 4.62 9.68 1.92
N GLY A 31 4.08 8.68 2.59
CA GLY A 31 3.11 8.90 3.64
C GLY A 31 2.57 7.61 4.24
N THR A 32 1.56 7.76 5.08
CA THR A 32 0.86 6.64 5.71
C THR A 32 -0.64 6.82 5.55
N ILE A 33 -1.32 5.78 5.06
CA ILE A 33 -2.77 5.68 5.11
C ILE A 33 -3.14 5.29 6.54
N HIS A 34 -3.68 6.24 7.29
CA HIS A 34 -4.05 6.05 8.69
C HIS A 34 -5.54 5.71 8.82
N ASN A 35 -5.83 4.54 9.40
CA ASN A 35 -7.16 4.11 9.76
C ASN A 35 -7.31 4.07 11.29
N ALA A 36 -8.17 4.91 11.86
CA ALA A 36 -8.42 4.94 13.30
C ALA A 36 -8.94 3.59 13.83
N ASN A 37 -8.62 3.27 15.09
CA ASN A 37 -8.98 1.99 15.71
C ASN A 37 -10.50 1.76 15.82
N SER A 38 -11.29 2.83 15.86
CA SER A 38 -12.76 2.80 15.88
C SER A 38 -13.37 2.37 14.54
N VAL A 39 -12.62 2.45 13.43
CA VAL A 39 -13.10 2.10 12.10
C VAL A 39 -13.13 0.58 11.93
N ARG A 40 -14.20 0.06 11.32
CA ARG A 40 -14.37 -1.36 11.03
C ARG A 40 -13.31 -1.82 10.02
N SER A 41 -12.80 -3.05 10.19
CA SER A 41 -11.75 -3.61 9.33
C SER A 41 -12.13 -3.58 7.85
N SER A 42 -13.37 -3.89 7.48
CA SER A 42 -13.82 -3.83 6.09
C SER A 42 -13.71 -2.42 5.50
N SER A 43 -14.11 -1.40 6.26
CA SER A 43 -13.98 0.00 5.86
C SER A 43 -12.51 0.43 5.73
N CYS A 44 -11.62 -0.10 6.58
CA CYS A 44 -10.18 0.14 6.45
C CYS A 44 -9.61 -0.44 5.15
N LEU A 45 -10.06 -1.63 4.72
CA LEU A 45 -9.63 -2.23 3.45
C LEU A 45 -10.06 -1.38 2.24
N VAL A 46 -11.29 -0.88 2.28
CA VAL A 46 -11.80 0.06 1.25
C VAL A 46 -10.95 1.34 1.23
N ALA A 47 -10.69 1.93 2.39
CA ALA A 47 -9.87 3.14 2.50
C ALA A 47 -8.44 2.94 1.96
N ILE A 48 -7.83 1.77 2.22
CA ILE A 48 -6.52 1.41 1.65
C ILE A 48 -6.60 1.35 0.12
N ARG A 49 -7.58 0.62 -0.42
CA ARG A 49 -7.78 0.47 -1.87
C ARG A 49 -7.98 1.82 -2.55
N ASP A 50 -8.91 2.62 -2.03
CA ASP A 50 -9.28 3.92 -2.60
C ASP A 50 -8.07 4.87 -2.61
N ARG A 51 -7.37 4.99 -1.49
CA ARG A 51 -6.22 5.90 -1.40
C ARG A 51 -5.04 5.45 -2.25
N LEU A 52 -4.81 4.14 -2.39
CA LEU A 52 -3.81 3.63 -3.33
C LEU A 52 -4.20 3.89 -4.78
N THR A 53 -5.48 3.72 -5.13
CA THR A 53 -6.00 4.03 -6.48
C THR A 53 -5.79 5.49 -6.84
N GLU A 54 -6.06 6.41 -5.90
CA GLU A 54 -5.77 7.84 -6.08
C GLU A 54 -4.28 8.08 -6.37
N LEU A 55 -3.39 7.49 -5.56
CA LEU A 55 -1.94 7.65 -5.73
C LEU A 55 -1.43 7.08 -7.05
N ILE A 56 -1.96 5.92 -7.47
CA ILE A 56 -1.60 5.29 -8.76
C ILE A 56 -2.02 6.20 -9.91
N ARG A 57 -3.23 6.74 -9.89
CA ARG A 57 -3.73 7.66 -10.93
C ARG A 57 -2.98 8.99 -10.94
N GLU A 58 -2.61 9.51 -9.79
CA GLU A 58 -1.91 10.79 -9.66
C GLU A 58 -0.45 10.71 -10.16
N HIS A 59 0.24 9.60 -9.88
CA HIS A 59 1.68 9.50 -10.14
C HIS A 59 2.06 8.60 -11.32
N GLU A 60 1.11 7.81 -11.83
CA GLU A 60 1.30 6.85 -12.92
C GLU A 60 2.59 6.03 -12.75
N PRO A 61 2.70 5.22 -11.67
CA PRO A 61 3.87 4.39 -11.44
C PRO A 61 3.98 3.27 -12.50
N ASP A 62 5.20 2.95 -12.93
CA ASP A 62 5.46 1.88 -13.89
C ASP A 62 5.30 0.48 -13.26
N CYS A 63 5.54 0.38 -11.94
CA CYS A 63 5.39 -0.86 -11.20
C CYS A 63 5.08 -0.62 -9.72
N CYS A 64 4.55 -1.65 -9.06
CA CYS A 64 4.28 -1.68 -7.62
C CYS A 64 5.17 -2.70 -6.92
N ALA A 65 5.82 -2.30 -5.84
CA ALA A 65 6.58 -3.15 -4.95
C ALA A 65 5.83 -3.30 -3.62
N LEU A 66 5.52 -4.54 -3.23
CA LEU A 66 4.82 -4.86 -1.99
C LEU A 66 5.70 -5.76 -1.12
N GLU A 67 5.80 -5.46 0.18
CA GLU A 67 6.59 -6.29 1.09
C GLU A 67 6.04 -7.74 1.18
N SER A 68 6.98 -8.69 1.28
CA SER A 68 6.68 -10.10 1.53
C SER A 68 6.35 -10.37 2.99
N VAL A 69 5.39 -11.27 3.25
CA VAL A 69 5.09 -11.71 4.61
C VAL A 69 6.12 -12.76 5.02
N ILE A 70 7.09 -12.38 5.86
CA ILE A 70 8.19 -13.26 6.26
C ILE A 70 7.96 -13.98 7.59
N TYR A 71 7.27 -13.35 8.54
CA TYR A 71 7.00 -13.96 9.84
C TYR A 71 5.77 -13.35 10.51
N VAL A 72 4.83 -14.18 10.95
CA VAL A 72 3.65 -13.73 11.70
C VAL A 72 3.41 -14.68 12.86
N GLN A 73 3.40 -14.16 14.09
CA GLN A 73 3.28 -14.98 15.31
C GLN A 73 1.87 -15.55 15.53
N SER A 74 0.84 -14.93 14.96
CA SER A 74 -0.56 -15.32 15.18
C SER A 74 -1.32 -15.41 13.86
N TYR A 75 -2.14 -16.46 13.71
CA TYR A 75 -3.06 -16.65 12.59
C TYR A 75 -3.99 -15.44 12.41
N LYS A 76 -4.47 -14.84 13.50
CA LYS A 76 -5.36 -13.68 13.44
C LYS A 76 -4.65 -12.49 12.77
N THR A 77 -3.42 -12.21 13.18
CA THR A 77 -2.61 -11.15 12.58
C THR A 77 -2.29 -11.46 11.12
N ALA A 78 -1.99 -12.73 10.79
CA ALA A 78 -1.69 -13.15 9.43
C ALA A 78 -2.87 -12.96 8.47
N ILE A 79 -4.09 -13.31 8.91
CA ILE A 79 -5.32 -13.11 8.13
C ILE A 79 -5.59 -11.62 7.89
N VAL A 80 -5.45 -10.79 8.92
CA VAL A 80 -5.67 -9.33 8.81
C VAL A 80 -4.63 -8.69 7.90
N LEU A 81 -3.36 -9.06 8.05
CA LEU A 81 -2.27 -8.58 7.18
C LEU A 81 -2.49 -9.04 5.73
N GLY A 82 -2.86 -10.30 5.52
CA GLY A 82 -3.19 -10.85 4.21
C GLY A 82 -4.33 -10.10 3.53
N ALA A 83 -5.39 -9.75 4.28
CA ALA A 83 -6.50 -8.96 3.75
C ALA A 83 -6.07 -7.54 3.33
N ALA A 84 -5.27 -6.85 4.16
CA ALA A 84 -4.74 -5.53 3.82
C ALA A 84 -3.84 -5.57 2.56
N ARG A 85 -2.97 -6.58 2.47
CA ARG A 85 -2.17 -6.84 1.26
C ARG A 85 -3.05 -7.11 0.04
N GLY A 86 -4.10 -7.92 0.21
CA GLY A 86 -5.06 -8.19 -0.87
C GLY A 86 -5.72 -6.93 -1.42
N ALA A 87 -6.11 -6.00 -0.54
CA ALA A 87 -6.65 -4.70 -0.95
C ALA A 87 -5.63 -3.86 -1.73
N ALA A 88 -4.36 -3.87 -1.32
CA ALA A 88 -3.29 -3.16 -2.01
C ALA A 88 -2.97 -3.78 -3.39
N ILE A 89 -2.91 -5.10 -3.49
CA ILE A 89 -2.70 -5.83 -4.75
C ILE A 89 -3.85 -5.55 -5.71
N LEU A 90 -5.10 -5.56 -5.22
CA LEU A 90 -6.27 -5.24 -6.03
C LEU A 90 -6.19 -3.83 -6.60
N ALA A 91 -5.88 -2.82 -5.76
CA ALA A 91 -5.73 -1.44 -6.21
C ALA A 91 -4.67 -1.29 -7.32
N ALA A 92 -3.54 -1.98 -7.17
CA ALA A 92 -2.46 -2.01 -8.15
C ALA A 92 -2.81 -2.74 -9.45
N ALA A 93 -3.75 -3.70 -9.43
CA ALA A 93 -4.17 -4.46 -10.59
C ALA A 93 -5.37 -3.84 -11.34
N GLU A 94 -6.15 -2.99 -10.68
CA GLU A 94 -7.34 -2.31 -11.24
C GLU A 94 -7.00 -1.08 -12.11
N ASN A 95 -5.75 -0.61 -12.11
CA ASN A 95 -5.32 0.63 -12.79
C ASN A 95 -4.07 0.36 -13.63
#